data_AF-A0A6B0Y6P4-F1
#
_entry.id   AF-A0A6B0Y6P4-F1
#
_cell.length_a   1.000
_cell.length_b   1.000
_cell.length_c   1.000
_cell.angle_alpha   90.00
_cell.angle_beta   90.00
_cell.angle_gamma   90.00
#
_symmetry.space_group_name_H-M   'P 1'
#
loop_
_entity.id
_entity.type
_entity.pdbx_description
1 polymer ?
#
loop_
_entity_poly.entity_id
_entity_poly.type
_entity_poly.pdbx_seq_one_letter_code
_entity_poly.pdbx_strand_id
1 'polypeptide(L)'
;MRRIRTCPSDKILVKYGQVGGDRMAKAIHGGTTFVVPVIQGFRYLDLTPMTVDIDLRGALSKQNIRVNVPSRFTFGIGTIPELMNNAAERLLSLDTRQIEDTAKDIIYGQLRATIAMMDIEEINGDREKFESRVLENIESELMKIGLRLINVNISDITDESGYIEALGQRAAAEAINKAKVQVAQQERDGAVGSAQAEQEQRISVADANAKAVTGENQAKAIEAGSQADLREAQAEATRRGDAAEAVKSAAAEQEGYAAEQQAEVARAERDRATEYANIVVPAEIERDRVRTEAEGQKQKEVLAGEAEGEAMRARLAGEAEGRMEILTKMADGFREIVGAAVGDPDKAARLMIVDKLEEIAKVQASAISNIDFEKVVVYDGGNGDTVGNFLGGLTKALPPFHEVAKMAGIELPEFLGEMSQDGGPAKVRLAIEKGPAGTEATVTTDTPPPAD
;
A
#
# COMPACT_ATOMS: atom_id res chain seq x y z
N MET A 1 -40.19 126.82 13.55
CA MET A 1 -39.53 125.50 13.66
C MET A 1 -40.43 124.53 14.44
N ARG A 2 -40.57 123.28 13.98
CA ARG A 2 -41.33 122.23 14.68
C ARG A 2 -40.52 121.76 15.91
N ARG A 3 -41.06 121.94 17.12
CA ARG A 3 -40.34 121.70 18.41
C ARG A 3 -40.21 120.22 18.78
N ILE A 4 -41.06 119.38 18.19
CA ILE A 4 -41.01 117.92 18.29
C ILE A 4 -40.29 117.40 17.05
N ARG A 5 -39.26 116.57 17.26
CA ARG A 5 -38.57 115.81 16.20
C ARG A 5 -38.91 114.34 16.34
N THR A 6 -39.29 113.73 15.23
CA THR A 6 -39.43 112.27 15.11
C THR A 6 -38.08 111.71 14.65
N CYS A 7 -37.71 110.55 15.18
CA CYS A 7 -36.59 109.77 14.68
C CYS A 7 -37.10 108.78 13.62
N PRO A 8 -36.63 108.85 12.36
CA PRO A 8 -36.83 107.78 11.38
C PRO A 8 -36.24 106.45 11.87
N SER A 9 -36.73 105.32 11.34
CA SER A 9 -36.26 103.98 11.73
C SER A 9 -34.86 103.65 11.21
N ASP A 10 -34.43 104.32 10.15
CA ASP A 10 -33.12 104.22 9.48
C ASP A 10 -32.05 105.15 10.07
N LYS A 11 -32.38 105.91 11.12
CA LYS A 11 -31.49 106.92 11.72
C LYS A 11 -31.55 106.90 13.25
N ILE A 12 -30.52 107.46 13.89
CA ILE A 12 -30.50 107.84 15.30
C ILE A 12 -30.62 109.36 15.40
N LEU A 13 -31.53 109.85 16.23
CA LEU A 13 -31.61 111.26 16.60
C LEU A 13 -30.66 111.52 17.77
N VAL A 14 -29.60 112.30 17.55
CA VAL A 14 -28.73 112.76 18.63
C VAL A 14 -29.07 114.20 18.99
N LYS A 15 -29.36 114.39 20.27
CA LYS A 15 -29.62 115.69 20.89
C LYS A 15 -28.39 116.09 21.71
N TYR A 16 -27.91 117.31 21.53
CA TYR A 16 -26.68 117.81 22.17
C TYR A 16 -26.88 119.22 22.74
N GLY A 17 -25.98 119.67 23.61
CA GLY A 17 -26.14 120.90 24.41
C GLY A 17 -26.61 120.58 25.83
N GLN A 18 -27.47 121.42 26.42
CA GLN A 18 -27.94 121.20 27.80
C GLN A 18 -28.96 120.05 27.89
N VAL A 19 -28.50 118.79 27.91
CA VAL A 19 -29.38 117.59 27.88
C VAL A 19 -29.72 117.01 29.26
N GLY A 20 -29.06 117.47 30.34
CA GLY A 20 -29.36 117.12 31.73
C GLY A 20 -28.61 115.87 32.22
N GLY A 21 -28.01 115.98 33.40
CA GLY A 21 -27.02 115.00 33.90
C GLY A 21 -25.63 115.24 33.29
N ASP A 22 -24.67 114.38 33.67
CA ASP A 22 -23.26 114.45 33.25
C ASP A 22 -23.01 113.87 31.85
N ARG A 23 -23.89 114.19 30.89
CA ARG A 23 -23.83 113.66 29.51
C ARG A 23 -23.84 114.81 28.53
N MET A 24 -22.90 114.82 27.58
CA MET A 24 -22.80 115.89 26.57
C MET A 24 -23.79 115.71 25.41
N ALA A 25 -24.19 114.45 25.15
CA ALA A 25 -25.17 114.09 24.13
C ALA A 25 -26.18 113.06 24.68
N LYS A 26 -27.36 113.02 24.05
CA LYS A 26 -28.37 111.97 24.26
C LYS A 26 -28.78 111.41 22.90
N ALA A 27 -28.36 110.18 22.63
CA ALA A 27 -28.79 109.43 21.45
C ALA A 27 -30.14 108.76 21.68
N ILE A 28 -31.01 108.78 20.67
CA ILE A 28 -32.38 108.24 20.73
C ILE A 28 -32.68 107.56 19.40
N HIS A 29 -33.03 106.27 19.43
CA HIS A 29 -33.50 105.52 18.28
C HIS A 29 -35.02 105.38 18.36
N GLY A 30 -35.71 105.68 17.25
CA GLY A 30 -37.17 105.66 17.18
C GLY A 30 -37.89 106.72 18.02
N GLY A 31 -39.22 106.74 17.91
CA GLY A 31 -40.09 107.63 18.69
C GLY A 31 -39.99 109.11 18.36
N THR A 32 -40.41 109.95 19.31
CA THR A 32 -40.38 111.41 19.21
C THR A 32 -39.68 112.04 20.40
N THR A 33 -39.07 113.21 20.22
CA THR A 33 -38.39 113.95 21.27
C THR A 33 -38.59 115.45 21.13
N PHE A 34 -38.77 116.11 22.26
CA PHE A 34 -38.83 117.57 22.35
C PHE A 34 -37.41 118.16 22.41
N VAL A 35 -37.12 119.11 21.53
CA VAL A 35 -35.85 119.85 21.51
C VAL A 35 -36.15 121.30 21.88
N VAL A 36 -35.60 121.75 23.02
CA VAL A 36 -35.76 123.11 23.50
C VAL A 36 -34.95 124.04 22.59
N PRO A 37 -35.59 125.03 21.92
CA PRO A 37 -34.84 125.97 21.09
C PRO A 37 -33.86 126.79 21.94
N VAL A 38 -32.82 127.34 21.31
CA VAL A 38 -31.71 128.11 21.92
C VAL A 38 -30.66 127.26 22.67
N ILE A 39 -31.06 126.36 23.58
CA ILE A 39 -30.10 125.63 24.45
C ILE A 39 -29.76 124.19 24.00
N GLN A 40 -30.48 123.64 23.03
CA GLN A 40 -30.30 122.26 22.56
C GLN A 40 -30.27 122.19 21.03
N GLY A 41 -29.24 121.52 20.49
CA GLY A 41 -29.12 121.15 19.10
C GLY A 41 -29.62 119.73 18.82
N PHE A 42 -29.81 119.39 17.54
CA PHE A 42 -30.09 118.04 17.10
C PHE A 42 -29.41 117.74 15.77
N ARG A 43 -28.95 116.51 15.60
CA ARG A 43 -28.35 115.93 14.39
C ARG A 43 -28.90 114.51 14.21
N TYR A 44 -28.76 113.96 13.00
CA TYR A 44 -29.09 112.58 12.71
C TYR A 44 -27.81 111.82 12.34
N LEU A 45 -27.69 110.60 12.83
CA LEU A 45 -26.69 109.60 12.39
C LEU A 45 -27.43 108.50 11.62
N ASP A 46 -26.85 108.02 10.53
CA ASP A 46 -27.49 107.03 9.66
C ASP A 46 -27.13 105.61 10.09
N LEU A 47 -28.12 104.72 10.16
CA LEU A 47 -27.94 103.31 10.55
C LEU A 47 -27.60 102.40 9.36
N THR A 48 -27.49 102.97 8.15
CA THR A 48 -27.17 102.22 6.93
C THR A 48 -25.80 101.53 7.06
N PRO A 49 -25.70 100.22 6.78
CA PRO A 49 -24.42 99.53 6.73
C PRO A 49 -23.45 100.15 5.73
N MET A 50 -22.21 100.35 6.17
CA MET A 50 -21.07 100.75 5.35
C MET A 50 -20.24 99.51 5.04
N THR A 51 -19.62 99.46 3.86
CA THR A 51 -18.74 98.36 3.45
C THR A 51 -17.41 98.91 2.99
N VAL A 52 -16.30 98.37 3.52
CA VAL A 52 -14.94 98.79 3.17
C VAL A 52 -14.14 97.56 2.75
N ASP A 53 -13.47 97.70 1.60
CA ASP A 53 -12.49 96.73 1.09
C ASP A 53 -11.08 97.08 1.59
N ILE A 54 -10.41 96.09 2.15
CA ILE A 54 -9.11 96.20 2.81
C ILE A 54 -8.19 95.09 2.28
N ASP A 55 -7.34 95.47 1.33
CA ASP A 55 -6.22 94.66 0.86
C ASP A 55 -5.05 94.79 1.84
N LEU A 56 -5.02 93.95 2.87
CA LEU A 56 -3.87 93.91 3.77
C LEU A 56 -2.71 93.18 3.08
N ARG A 57 -1.69 93.93 2.64
CA ARG A 57 -0.50 93.39 1.96
C ARG A 57 0.73 93.35 2.86
N GLY A 58 1.57 92.33 2.67
CA GLY A 58 2.83 92.16 3.40
C GLY A 58 2.66 92.17 4.93
N ALA A 59 1.55 91.61 5.44
CA ALA A 59 1.40 91.35 6.86
C ALA A 59 2.32 90.20 7.26
N LEU A 60 2.88 90.26 8.46
CA LEU A 60 3.83 89.27 8.94
C LEU A 60 3.09 88.26 9.83
N SER A 61 3.18 86.97 9.54
CA SER A 61 2.67 85.92 10.43
C SER A 61 3.61 85.68 11.61
N LYS A 62 3.16 84.87 12.58
CA LYS A 62 3.99 84.41 13.71
C LYS A 62 5.27 83.67 13.27
N GLN A 63 5.25 83.03 12.10
CA GLN A 63 6.41 82.36 11.48
C GLN A 63 7.28 83.28 10.62
N ASN A 64 7.09 84.60 10.68
CA ASN A 64 7.81 85.60 9.89
C ASN A 64 7.61 85.46 8.36
N ILE A 65 6.48 84.89 7.94
CA ILE A 65 6.08 84.79 6.52
C ILE A 65 5.22 86.00 6.15
N ARG A 66 5.43 86.56 4.94
CA ARG A 66 4.64 87.70 4.43
C ARG A 66 3.39 87.20 3.72
N VAL A 67 2.23 87.57 4.25
CA VAL A 67 0.91 87.19 3.75
C VAL A 67 0.11 88.40 3.29
N ASN A 68 -0.70 88.19 2.27
CA ASN A 68 -1.66 89.13 1.73
C ASN A 68 -3.07 88.57 1.97
N VAL A 69 -3.89 89.35 2.65
CA VAL A 69 -5.26 88.97 3.04
C VAL A 69 -6.22 90.03 2.47
N PRO A 70 -6.88 89.77 1.34
CA PRO A 70 -7.91 90.65 0.80
C PRO A 70 -9.21 90.42 1.57
N SER A 71 -9.72 91.44 2.25
CA SER A 71 -10.90 91.30 3.11
C SER A 71 -11.91 92.43 2.89
N ARG A 72 -13.19 92.06 2.86
CA ARG A 72 -14.34 92.97 2.83
C ARG A 72 -15.03 92.97 4.18
N PHE A 73 -15.16 94.14 4.79
CA PHE A 73 -15.82 94.32 6.08
C PHE A 73 -17.10 95.12 5.90
N THR A 74 -18.20 94.64 6.48
CA THR A 74 -19.46 95.39 6.56
C THR A 74 -19.75 95.72 8.02
N PHE A 75 -19.87 97.01 8.33
CA PHE A 75 -20.09 97.53 9.68
C PHE A 75 -21.14 98.65 9.67
N GLY A 76 -21.69 98.99 10.82
CA GLY A 76 -22.67 100.06 10.94
C GLY A 76 -22.75 100.59 12.38
N ILE A 77 -23.53 101.64 12.61
CA ILE A 77 -23.72 102.16 13.97
C ILE A 77 -24.67 101.21 14.73
N GLY A 78 -24.26 100.80 15.93
CA GLY A 78 -25.06 99.91 16.76
C GLY A 78 -26.25 100.62 17.42
N THR A 79 -27.38 99.91 17.56
CA THR A 79 -28.58 100.39 18.29
C THR A 79 -28.54 100.13 19.81
N ILE A 80 -27.43 99.56 20.31
CA ILE A 80 -27.20 99.37 21.75
C ILE A 80 -26.89 100.74 22.38
N PRO A 81 -27.49 101.11 23.54
CA PRO A 81 -27.32 102.45 24.11
C PRO A 81 -25.87 102.92 24.31
N GLU A 82 -24.95 102.02 24.64
CA GLU A 82 -23.52 102.31 24.79
C GLU A 82 -22.87 102.70 23.45
N LEU A 83 -23.09 101.88 22.42
CA LEU A 83 -22.60 102.15 21.06
C LEU A 83 -23.18 103.44 20.48
N MET A 84 -24.47 103.68 20.74
CA MET A 84 -25.14 104.91 20.31
C MET A 84 -24.55 106.17 20.96
N ASN A 85 -24.14 106.10 22.24
CA ASN A 85 -23.49 107.23 22.91
C ASN A 85 -22.07 107.44 22.38
N ASN A 86 -21.28 106.37 22.22
CA ASN A 86 -19.93 106.44 21.63
C ASN A 86 -19.96 107.06 20.22
N ALA A 87 -20.91 106.64 19.38
CA ALA A 87 -21.13 107.20 18.05
C ALA A 87 -21.60 108.67 18.09
N ALA A 88 -22.48 109.02 19.03
CA ALA A 88 -22.95 110.38 19.23
C ALA A 88 -21.85 111.36 19.70
N GLU A 89 -20.83 110.87 20.37
CA GLU A 89 -19.69 111.68 20.82
C GLU A 89 -18.58 111.77 19.76
N ARG A 90 -18.28 110.66 19.07
CA ARG A 90 -17.09 110.55 18.19
C ARG A 90 -17.39 110.72 16.70
N LEU A 91 -18.57 110.32 16.24
CA LEU A 91 -18.91 110.27 14.80
C LEU A 91 -19.87 111.39 14.35
N LEU A 92 -20.53 112.09 15.28
CA LEU A 92 -21.61 113.05 14.97
C LEU A 92 -21.20 114.25 14.08
N SER A 93 -19.91 114.57 14.06
CA SER A 93 -19.33 115.68 13.28
C SER A 93 -18.55 115.20 12.06
N LEU A 94 -18.54 113.90 11.78
CA LEU A 94 -17.82 113.29 10.66
C LEU A 94 -18.77 112.97 9.51
N ASP A 95 -18.29 113.16 8.27
CA ASP A 95 -18.96 112.66 7.08
C ASP A 95 -18.77 111.14 6.93
N THR A 96 -19.69 110.44 6.26
CA THR A 96 -19.66 108.98 6.07
C THR A 96 -18.29 108.44 5.62
N ARG A 97 -17.63 109.13 4.69
CA ARG A 97 -16.28 108.77 4.22
C ARG A 97 -15.22 108.82 5.32
N GLN A 98 -15.29 109.81 6.22
CA GLN A 98 -14.36 109.92 7.35
C GLN A 98 -14.62 108.83 8.39
N ILE A 99 -15.88 108.38 8.53
CA ILE A 99 -16.24 107.22 9.36
C ILE A 99 -15.68 105.93 8.73
N GLU A 100 -15.80 105.77 7.40
CA GLU A 100 -15.21 104.67 6.64
C GLU A 100 -13.68 104.63 6.77
N ASP A 101 -13.00 105.76 6.59
CA ASP A 101 -11.54 105.88 6.75
C ASP A 101 -11.10 105.56 8.19
N THR A 102 -11.80 106.09 9.20
CA THR A 102 -11.49 105.81 10.62
C THR A 102 -11.67 104.33 10.95
N ALA A 103 -12.74 103.71 10.46
CA ALA A 103 -12.97 102.27 10.63
C ALA A 103 -11.90 101.45 9.89
N LYS A 104 -11.52 101.87 8.68
CA LYS A 104 -10.49 101.23 7.85
C LYS A 104 -9.15 101.16 8.56
N ASP A 105 -8.69 102.27 9.16
CA ASP A 105 -7.42 102.31 9.89
C ASP A 105 -7.40 101.36 11.10
N ILE A 106 -8.50 101.31 11.85
CA ILE A 106 -8.66 100.41 13.01
C ILE A 106 -8.68 98.95 12.57
N ILE A 107 -9.50 98.62 11.57
CA ILE A 107 -9.62 97.26 11.04
C ILE A 107 -8.27 96.81 10.45
N TYR A 108 -7.57 97.67 9.70
CA TYR A 108 -6.25 97.38 9.15
C TYR A 108 -5.22 97.09 10.26
N GLY A 109 -5.20 97.93 11.31
CA GLY A 109 -4.33 97.73 12.47
C GLY A 109 -4.59 96.42 13.21
N GLN A 110 -5.86 96.12 13.50
CA GLN A 110 -6.26 94.92 14.24
C GLN A 110 -6.11 93.63 13.43
N LEU A 111 -6.46 93.64 12.13
CA LEU A 111 -6.23 92.50 11.25
C LEU A 111 -4.74 92.16 11.16
N ARG A 112 -3.88 93.19 11.04
CA ARG A 112 -2.41 93.03 11.04
C ARG A 112 -1.89 92.49 12.38
N ALA A 113 -2.43 92.93 13.51
CA ALA A 113 -2.07 92.43 14.84
C ALA A 113 -2.50 90.96 15.05
N THR A 114 -3.71 90.59 14.59
CA THR A 114 -4.25 89.23 14.70
C THR A 114 -3.41 88.24 13.89
N ILE A 115 -3.05 88.59 12.64
CA ILE A 115 -2.20 87.77 11.77
C ILE A 115 -0.81 87.55 12.38
N ALA A 116 -0.23 88.57 13.03
CA ALA A 116 1.08 88.46 13.68
C ALA A 116 1.13 87.44 14.84
N MET A 117 -0.02 87.04 15.39
CA MET A 117 -0.11 86.04 16.45
C MET A 117 -0.44 84.63 15.95
N MET A 118 -0.74 84.46 14.66
CA MET A 118 -1.20 83.19 14.07
C MET A 118 -0.18 82.57 13.11
N ASP A 119 -0.17 81.24 13.07
CA ASP A 119 0.62 80.44 12.13
C ASP A 119 -0.17 80.28 10.82
N ILE A 120 0.52 80.23 9.66
CA ILE A 120 -0.14 80.26 8.34
C ILE A 120 -1.05 79.06 8.10
N GLU A 121 -0.73 77.92 8.71
CA GLU A 121 -1.57 76.72 8.72
C GLU A 121 -2.91 76.96 9.42
N GLU A 122 -2.96 77.79 10.48
CA GLU A 122 -4.23 78.15 11.13
C GLU A 122 -5.05 79.11 10.27
N ILE A 123 -4.41 80.08 9.62
CA ILE A 123 -5.08 81.09 8.79
C ILE A 123 -5.70 80.45 7.53
N ASN A 124 -5.01 79.48 6.92
CA ASN A 124 -5.47 78.79 5.71
C ASN A 124 -6.31 77.52 5.98
N GLY A 125 -6.00 76.77 7.05
CA GLY A 125 -6.61 75.46 7.33
C GLY A 125 -7.89 75.51 8.17
N ASP A 126 -8.00 76.46 9.12
CA ASP A 126 -9.15 76.61 10.01
C ASP A 126 -9.70 78.04 9.90
N ARG A 127 -10.41 78.25 8.80
CA ARG A 127 -10.91 79.57 8.41
C ARG A 127 -11.99 80.11 9.36
N GLU A 128 -12.83 79.25 9.94
CA GLU A 128 -13.84 79.65 10.93
C GLU A 128 -13.18 80.19 12.21
N LYS A 129 -12.09 79.56 12.67
CA LYS A 129 -11.30 80.04 13.80
C LYS A 129 -10.56 81.34 13.51
N PHE A 130 -10.04 81.53 12.29
CA PHE A 130 -9.47 82.81 11.87
C PHE A 130 -10.54 83.91 11.84
N GLU A 131 -11.66 83.69 11.15
CA GLU A 131 -12.78 84.64 11.08
C GLU A 131 -13.30 84.98 12.49
N SER A 132 -13.46 84.01 13.39
CA SER A 132 -13.90 84.25 14.78
C SER A 132 -12.94 85.15 15.57
N ARG A 133 -11.62 84.93 15.46
CA ARG A 133 -10.61 85.78 16.13
C ARG A 133 -10.53 87.17 15.53
N VAL A 134 -10.70 87.28 14.22
CA VAL A 134 -10.74 88.57 13.50
C VAL A 134 -11.97 89.36 13.94
N LEU A 135 -13.14 88.72 14.02
CA LEU A 135 -14.37 89.31 14.53
C LEU A 135 -14.21 89.83 15.98
N GLU A 136 -13.75 88.99 16.92
CA GLU A 136 -13.63 89.34 18.34
C GLU A 136 -12.73 90.56 18.58
N ASN A 137 -11.51 90.55 18.00
CA ASN A 137 -10.56 91.64 18.18
C ASN A 137 -11.07 92.95 17.55
N ILE A 138 -11.58 92.89 16.32
CA ILE A 138 -12.05 94.08 15.59
C ILE A 138 -13.33 94.64 16.20
N GLU A 139 -14.31 93.80 16.57
CA GLU A 139 -15.56 94.26 17.18
C GLU A 139 -15.25 95.01 18.49
N SER A 140 -14.32 94.53 19.31
CA SER A 140 -13.94 95.20 20.56
C SER A 140 -13.40 96.63 20.36
N GLU A 141 -12.67 96.90 19.27
CA GLU A 141 -12.14 98.23 18.96
C GLU A 141 -13.19 99.13 18.28
N LEU A 142 -13.96 98.59 17.34
CA LEU A 142 -15.05 99.32 16.68
C LEU A 142 -16.12 99.77 17.68
N MET A 143 -16.43 98.93 18.68
CA MET A 143 -17.40 99.25 19.74
C MET A 143 -17.01 100.50 20.56
N LYS A 144 -15.71 100.74 20.77
CA LYS A 144 -15.20 101.95 21.47
C LYS A 144 -15.52 103.25 20.73
N ILE A 145 -15.78 103.18 19.42
CA ILE A 145 -16.18 104.31 18.57
C ILE A 145 -17.69 104.33 18.31
N GLY A 146 -18.40 103.25 18.66
CA GLY A 146 -19.85 103.11 18.46
C GLY A 146 -20.24 102.41 17.15
N LEU A 147 -19.25 101.84 16.45
CA LEU A 147 -19.46 100.97 15.31
C LEU A 147 -19.61 99.52 15.77
N ARG A 148 -20.42 98.75 15.04
CA ARG A 148 -20.59 97.32 15.21
C ARG A 148 -20.25 96.62 13.91
N LEU A 149 -19.48 95.53 14.00
CA LEU A 149 -19.20 94.67 12.87
C LEU A 149 -20.45 93.82 12.56
N ILE A 150 -20.87 93.79 11.29
CA ILE A 150 -22.06 93.04 10.85
C ILE A 150 -21.62 91.77 10.14
N ASN A 151 -20.59 91.87 9.28
CA ASN A 151 -20.02 90.73 8.57
C ASN A 151 -18.56 90.98 8.20
N VAL A 152 -17.78 89.90 8.10
CA VAL A 152 -16.46 89.87 7.47
C VAL A 152 -16.49 88.84 6.34
N ASN A 153 -15.92 89.18 5.18
CA ASN A 153 -15.70 88.23 4.10
C ASN A 153 -14.23 88.29 3.70
N ILE A 154 -13.51 87.22 3.95
CA ILE A 154 -12.08 87.07 3.66
C ILE A 154 -11.94 86.38 2.30
N SER A 155 -11.05 86.85 1.43
CA SER A 155 -10.76 86.20 0.15
C SER A 155 -9.64 85.17 0.30
N ASP A 156 -9.23 84.52 -0.78
CA ASP A 156 -8.09 83.62 -0.75
C ASP A 156 -6.81 84.35 -0.32
N ILE A 157 -6.11 83.75 0.63
CA ILE A 157 -4.87 84.29 1.22
C ILE A 157 -3.71 83.88 0.33
N THR A 158 -2.83 84.83 0.02
CA THR A 158 -1.61 84.56 -0.77
C THR A 158 -0.38 84.94 0.04
N ASP A 159 0.77 84.33 -0.25
CA ASP A 159 2.04 84.64 0.41
C ASP A 159 3.11 85.05 -0.62
N GLU A 160 4.06 85.90 -0.20
CA GLU A 160 5.12 86.39 -1.09
C GLU A 160 6.23 85.35 -1.35
N SER A 161 6.25 84.25 -0.60
CA SER A 161 7.30 83.22 -0.64
C SER A 161 6.92 81.93 -1.37
N GLY A 162 5.66 81.76 -1.80
CA GLY A 162 5.13 80.50 -2.33
C GLY A 162 4.99 79.38 -1.29
N TYR A 163 5.03 79.71 0.01
CA TYR A 163 4.93 78.73 1.10
C TYR A 163 3.58 78.02 1.13
N ILE A 164 2.47 78.73 0.87
CA ILE A 164 1.12 78.13 0.88
C ILE A 164 0.99 77.11 -0.25
N GLU A 165 1.52 77.44 -1.43
CA GLU A 165 1.54 76.52 -2.57
C GLU A 165 2.41 75.29 -2.28
N ALA A 166 3.64 75.49 -1.77
CA ALA A 166 4.54 74.40 -1.40
C ALA A 166 3.96 73.50 -0.29
N LEU A 167 3.23 74.08 0.68
CA LEU A 167 2.52 73.35 1.73
C LEU A 167 1.42 72.47 1.13
N GLY A 168 0.63 73.00 0.19
CA GLY A 168 -0.39 72.25 -0.53
C GLY A 168 0.19 71.10 -1.36
N GLN A 169 1.28 71.36 -2.09
CA GLN A 169 2.00 70.33 -2.85
C GLN A 169 2.56 69.23 -1.93
N ARG A 170 3.14 69.60 -0.77
CA ARG A 170 3.62 68.63 0.23
C ARG A 170 2.49 67.79 0.79
N ALA A 171 1.38 68.40 1.21
CA ALA A 171 0.23 67.69 1.77
C ALA A 171 -0.37 66.70 0.75
N ALA A 172 -0.46 67.09 -0.53
CA ALA A 172 -0.88 66.20 -1.60
C ALA A 172 0.09 65.03 -1.81
N ALA A 173 1.41 65.28 -1.84
CA ALA A 173 2.42 64.24 -1.97
C ALA A 173 2.43 63.26 -0.78
N GLU A 174 2.27 63.76 0.45
CA GLU A 174 2.13 62.95 1.67
C GLU A 174 0.87 62.08 1.62
N ALA A 175 -0.28 62.64 1.22
CA ALA A 175 -1.51 61.88 1.05
C ALA A 175 -1.39 60.78 0.00
N ILE A 176 -0.79 61.07 -1.16
CA ILE A 176 -0.52 60.09 -2.23
C ILE A 176 0.42 58.98 -1.74
N ASN A 177 1.51 59.33 -1.05
CA ASN A 177 2.45 58.35 -0.53
C ASN A 177 1.83 57.48 0.57
N LYS A 178 1.03 58.07 1.46
CA LYS A 178 0.29 57.33 2.49
C LYS A 178 -0.70 56.34 1.86
N ALA A 179 -1.44 56.77 0.82
CA ALA A 179 -2.33 55.90 0.06
C ALA A 179 -1.56 54.74 -0.63
N LYS A 180 -0.42 55.03 -1.26
CA LYS A 180 0.46 54.00 -1.87
C LYS A 180 0.95 52.97 -0.85
N VAL A 181 1.42 53.42 0.31
CA VAL A 181 1.86 52.53 1.40
C VAL A 181 0.71 51.67 1.91
N GLN A 182 -0.50 52.25 2.05
CA GLN A 182 -1.69 51.51 2.46
C GLN A 182 -2.08 50.44 1.42
N VAL A 183 -2.08 50.78 0.12
CA VAL A 183 -2.35 49.81 -0.96
C VAL A 183 -1.33 48.68 -0.95
N ALA A 184 -0.02 49.00 -0.94
CA ALA A 184 1.04 47.99 -0.92
C ALA A 184 0.98 47.08 0.32
N GLN A 185 0.59 47.61 1.49
CA GLN A 185 0.38 46.82 2.69
C GLN A 185 -0.84 45.88 2.54
N GLN A 186 -1.97 46.36 1.99
CA GLN A 186 -3.13 45.50 1.73
C GLN A 186 -2.87 44.43 0.65
N GLU A 187 -2.11 44.75 -0.40
CA GLU A 187 -1.66 43.78 -1.41
C GLU A 187 -0.76 42.71 -0.77
N ARG A 188 0.17 43.10 0.10
CA ARG A 188 1.01 42.17 0.87
C ARG A 188 0.16 41.27 1.77
N ASP A 189 -0.74 41.85 2.55
CA ASP A 189 -1.58 41.10 3.49
C ASP A 189 -2.53 40.14 2.76
N GLY A 190 -3.08 40.56 1.61
CA GLY A 190 -3.86 39.70 0.71
C GLY A 190 -3.05 38.56 0.09
N ALA A 191 -1.81 38.84 -0.35
CA ALA A 191 -0.92 37.81 -0.90
C ALA A 191 -0.50 36.78 0.16
N VAL A 192 -0.19 37.22 1.39
CA VAL A 192 0.11 36.34 2.52
C VAL A 192 -1.11 35.50 2.89
N GLY A 193 -2.30 36.11 2.99
CA GLY A 193 -3.55 35.39 3.26
C GLY A 193 -3.88 34.34 2.20
N SER A 194 -3.67 34.66 0.91
CA SER A 194 -3.86 33.73 -0.20
C SER A 194 -2.88 32.54 -0.12
N ALA A 195 -1.59 32.81 0.11
CA ALA A 195 -0.57 31.76 0.24
C ALA A 195 -0.82 30.84 1.46
N GLN A 196 -1.26 31.42 2.59
CA GLN A 196 -1.62 30.66 3.78
C GLN A 196 -2.86 29.79 3.53
N ALA A 197 -3.90 30.32 2.86
CA ALA A 197 -5.08 29.56 2.50
C ALA A 197 -4.76 28.40 1.53
N GLU A 198 -3.87 28.61 0.55
CA GLU A 198 -3.42 27.55 -0.35
C GLU A 198 -2.61 26.47 0.40
N GLN A 199 -1.73 26.87 1.32
CA GLN A 199 -0.98 25.94 2.17
C GLN A 199 -1.94 25.09 3.03
N GLU A 200 -2.91 25.71 3.70
CA GLU A 200 -3.88 25.03 4.54
C GLU A 200 -4.78 24.08 3.73
N GLN A 201 -5.23 24.51 2.55
CA GLN A 201 -5.95 23.66 1.60
C GLN A 201 -5.12 22.43 1.20
N ARG A 202 -3.84 22.62 0.83
CA ARG A 202 -2.95 21.51 0.43
C ARG A 202 -2.73 20.52 1.58
N ILE A 203 -2.54 21.00 2.81
CA ILE A 203 -2.40 20.15 4.01
C ILE A 203 -3.69 19.37 4.28
N SER A 204 -4.84 20.04 4.24
CA SER A 204 -6.15 19.42 4.48
C SER A 204 -6.48 18.33 3.43
N VAL A 205 -6.23 18.60 2.15
CA VAL A 205 -6.39 17.61 1.07
C VAL A 205 -5.41 16.45 1.22
N ALA A 206 -4.17 16.69 1.62
CA ALA A 206 -3.18 15.63 1.84
C ALA A 206 -3.55 14.73 3.03
N ASP A 207 -4.01 15.29 4.14
CA ASP A 207 -4.49 14.55 5.31
C ASP A 207 -5.76 13.74 5.00
N ALA A 208 -6.72 14.32 4.27
CA ALA A 208 -7.91 13.60 3.80
C ALA A 208 -7.54 12.42 2.88
N ASN A 209 -6.60 12.62 1.94
CA ASN A 209 -6.11 11.55 1.06
C ASN A 209 -5.34 10.47 1.85
N ALA A 210 -4.51 10.86 2.82
CA ALA A 210 -3.81 9.89 3.67
C ALA A 210 -4.79 9.03 4.47
N LYS A 211 -5.82 9.66 5.07
CA LYS A 211 -6.91 8.96 5.77
C LYS A 211 -7.66 8.01 4.83
N ALA A 212 -8.03 8.46 3.63
CA ALA A 212 -8.67 7.61 2.62
C ALA A 212 -7.82 6.38 2.26
N VAL A 213 -6.53 6.57 1.97
CA VAL A 213 -5.59 5.46 1.68
C VAL A 213 -5.42 4.52 2.86
N THR A 214 -5.38 5.01 4.11
CA THR A 214 -5.35 4.12 5.28
C THR A 214 -6.63 3.31 5.43
N GLY A 215 -7.80 3.91 5.16
CA GLY A 215 -9.09 3.20 5.15
C GLY A 215 -9.18 2.15 4.05
N GLU A 216 -8.74 2.47 2.83
CA GLU A 216 -8.64 1.51 1.73
C GLU A 216 -7.71 0.33 2.06
N ASN A 217 -6.55 0.61 2.66
CA ASN A 217 -5.60 -0.44 3.03
C ASN A 217 -6.14 -1.34 4.16
N GLN A 218 -6.89 -0.77 5.12
CA GLN A 218 -7.61 -1.54 6.13
C GLN A 218 -8.71 -2.40 5.51
N ALA A 219 -9.52 -1.85 4.60
CA ALA A 219 -10.54 -2.60 3.87
C ALA A 219 -9.93 -3.76 3.07
N LYS A 220 -8.87 -3.50 2.28
CA LYS A 220 -8.12 -4.52 1.53
C LYS A 220 -7.50 -5.59 2.43
N ALA A 221 -7.04 -5.23 3.64
CA ALA A 221 -6.52 -6.20 4.61
C ALA A 221 -7.63 -7.11 5.17
N ILE A 222 -8.82 -6.56 5.45
CA ILE A 222 -10.00 -7.31 5.88
C ILE A 222 -10.49 -8.23 4.75
N GLU A 223 -10.56 -7.72 3.51
CA GLU A 223 -10.92 -8.52 2.33
C GLU A 223 -9.93 -9.66 2.09
N ALA A 224 -8.62 -9.40 2.19
CA ALA A 224 -7.59 -10.42 2.03
C ALA A 224 -7.63 -11.49 3.13
N GLY A 225 -7.88 -11.08 4.39
CA GLY A 225 -8.10 -12.00 5.50
C GLY A 225 -9.32 -12.89 5.27
N SER A 226 -10.47 -12.28 4.95
CA SER A 226 -11.70 -13.02 4.66
C SER A 226 -11.55 -13.96 3.45
N GLN A 227 -10.80 -13.56 2.41
CA GLN A 227 -10.47 -14.44 1.29
C GLN A 227 -9.53 -15.59 1.69
N ALA A 228 -8.61 -15.39 2.64
CA ALA A 228 -7.80 -16.47 3.19
C ALA A 228 -8.65 -17.46 3.98
N ASP A 229 -9.50 -16.97 4.89
CA ASP A 229 -10.44 -17.79 5.67
C ASP A 229 -11.36 -18.62 4.76
N LEU A 230 -11.92 -18.00 3.71
CA LEU A 230 -12.74 -18.68 2.71
C LEU A 230 -11.96 -19.77 1.94
N ARG A 231 -10.69 -19.52 1.59
CA ARG A 231 -9.82 -20.52 0.95
C ARG A 231 -9.46 -21.66 1.90
N GLU A 232 -9.19 -21.39 3.16
CA GLU A 232 -8.94 -22.44 4.16
C GLU A 232 -10.17 -23.31 4.39
N ALA A 233 -11.34 -22.70 4.57
CA ALA A 233 -12.62 -23.41 4.71
C ALA A 233 -12.95 -24.25 3.45
N GLN A 234 -12.71 -23.70 2.25
CA GLN A 234 -12.90 -24.45 1.00
C GLN A 234 -11.88 -25.59 0.86
N ALA A 235 -10.61 -25.37 1.18
CA ALA A 235 -9.58 -26.41 1.14
C ALA A 235 -9.78 -27.49 2.21
N GLU A 236 -10.38 -27.16 3.37
CA GLU A 236 -10.81 -28.16 4.34
C GLU A 236 -12.04 -28.94 3.85
N ALA A 237 -13.04 -28.27 3.27
CA ALA A 237 -14.20 -28.93 2.67
C ALA A 237 -13.79 -29.90 1.55
N THR A 238 -12.90 -29.49 0.65
CA THR A 238 -12.31 -30.36 -0.39
C THR A 238 -11.54 -31.51 0.23
N ARG A 239 -10.61 -31.28 1.17
CA ARG A 239 -9.88 -32.37 1.87
C ARG A 239 -10.81 -33.37 2.56
N ARG A 240 -11.91 -32.91 3.17
CA ARG A 240 -12.93 -33.79 3.77
C ARG A 240 -13.70 -34.58 2.71
N GLY A 241 -13.99 -33.98 1.55
CA GLY A 241 -14.57 -34.64 0.39
C GLY A 241 -13.64 -35.72 -0.17
N ASP A 242 -12.42 -35.35 -0.52
CA ASP A 242 -11.38 -36.24 -1.08
C ASP A 242 -11.07 -37.40 -0.13
N ALA A 243 -10.99 -37.14 1.18
CA ALA A 243 -10.78 -38.20 2.18
C ALA A 243 -11.98 -39.15 2.28
N ALA A 244 -13.21 -38.64 2.19
CA ALA A 244 -14.42 -39.47 2.17
C ALA A 244 -14.54 -40.28 0.87
N GLU A 245 -14.09 -39.73 -0.26
CA GLU A 245 -14.02 -40.43 -1.55
C GLU A 245 -12.92 -41.49 -1.56
N ALA A 246 -11.72 -41.18 -1.05
CA ALA A 246 -10.63 -42.14 -0.91
C ALA A 246 -10.99 -43.30 0.03
N VAL A 247 -11.69 -43.04 1.15
CA VAL A 247 -12.21 -44.10 2.04
C VAL A 247 -13.26 -44.96 1.32
N LYS A 248 -14.15 -44.37 0.51
CA LYS A 248 -15.10 -45.12 -0.30
C LYS A 248 -14.43 -45.95 -1.40
N SER A 249 -13.42 -45.40 -2.09
CA SER A 249 -12.66 -46.13 -3.11
C SER A 249 -11.89 -47.29 -2.49
N ALA A 250 -11.20 -47.07 -1.38
CA ALA A 250 -10.49 -48.13 -0.66
C ALA A 250 -11.44 -49.22 -0.13
N ALA A 251 -12.65 -48.85 0.33
CA ALA A 251 -13.67 -49.81 0.71
C ALA A 251 -14.21 -50.61 -0.49
N ALA A 252 -14.45 -49.96 -1.62
CA ALA A 252 -14.89 -50.62 -2.86
C ALA A 252 -13.79 -51.53 -3.45
N GLU A 253 -12.52 -51.14 -3.37
CA GLU A 253 -11.38 -51.98 -3.72
C GLU A 253 -11.25 -53.18 -2.78
N GLN A 254 -11.42 -52.99 -1.46
CA GLN A 254 -11.42 -54.10 -0.49
C GLN A 254 -12.58 -55.08 -0.74
N GLU A 255 -13.77 -54.58 -1.07
CA GLU A 255 -14.92 -55.41 -1.46
C GLU A 255 -14.65 -56.14 -2.79
N GLY A 256 -14.02 -55.48 -3.76
CA GLY A 256 -13.54 -56.07 -5.01
C GLY A 256 -12.51 -57.19 -4.80
N TYR A 257 -11.47 -56.96 -4.00
CA TYR A 257 -10.47 -57.97 -3.65
C TYR A 257 -11.07 -59.12 -2.84
N ALA A 258 -12.04 -58.87 -1.97
CA ALA A 258 -12.75 -59.92 -1.24
C ALA A 258 -13.61 -60.78 -2.19
N ALA A 259 -14.28 -60.16 -3.17
CA ALA A 259 -15.03 -60.87 -4.21
C ALA A 259 -14.10 -61.66 -5.15
N GLU A 260 -12.93 -61.11 -5.50
CA GLU A 260 -11.91 -61.80 -6.29
C GLU A 260 -11.32 -63.00 -5.55
N GLN A 261 -10.99 -62.86 -4.25
CA GLN A 261 -10.56 -63.99 -3.41
C GLN A 261 -11.63 -65.08 -3.29
N GLN A 262 -12.91 -64.72 -3.15
CA GLN A 262 -14.01 -65.69 -3.15
C GLN A 262 -14.15 -66.38 -4.51
N ALA A 263 -14.03 -65.64 -5.61
CA ALA A 263 -14.06 -66.19 -6.96
C ALA A 263 -12.87 -67.12 -7.24
N GLU A 264 -11.68 -66.79 -6.74
CA GLU A 264 -10.46 -67.59 -6.91
C GLU A 264 -10.47 -68.84 -6.02
N VAL A 265 -11.01 -68.77 -4.81
CA VAL A 265 -11.30 -69.97 -3.99
C VAL A 265 -12.33 -70.86 -4.70
N ALA A 266 -13.39 -70.30 -5.26
CA ALA A 266 -14.39 -71.07 -6.02
C ALA A 266 -13.82 -71.67 -7.32
N ARG A 267 -12.87 -71.01 -7.99
CA ARG A 267 -12.09 -71.56 -9.11
C ARG A 267 -11.21 -72.70 -8.62
N ALA A 268 -10.41 -72.50 -7.57
CA ALA A 268 -9.56 -73.51 -6.98
C ALA A 268 -10.33 -74.75 -6.49
N GLU A 269 -11.57 -74.60 -6.00
CA GLU A 269 -12.45 -75.74 -5.69
C GLU A 269 -12.92 -76.48 -6.94
N ARG A 270 -13.30 -75.77 -8.02
CA ARG A 270 -13.63 -76.39 -9.31
C ARG A 270 -12.43 -77.07 -9.96
N ASP A 271 -11.26 -76.47 -9.89
CA ASP A 271 -10.03 -77.02 -10.43
C ASP A 271 -9.59 -78.24 -9.63
N ARG A 272 -9.68 -78.21 -8.28
CA ARG A 272 -9.49 -79.41 -7.44
C ARG A 272 -10.50 -80.52 -7.76
N ALA A 273 -11.77 -80.18 -8.00
CA ALA A 273 -12.77 -81.16 -8.42
C ALA A 273 -12.46 -81.74 -9.81
N THR A 274 -11.89 -80.94 -10.71
CA THR A 274 -11.51 -81.33 -12.07
C THR A 274 -10.24 -82.19 -12.06
N GLU A 275 -9.22 -81.86 -11.27
CA GLU A 275 -8.04 -82.69 -11.04
C GLU A 275 -8.39 -84.01 -10.34
N TYR A 276 -9.29 -83.98 -9.35
CA TYR A 276 -9.82 -85.20 -8.73
C TYR A 276 -10.52 -86.08 -9.76
N ALA A 277 -11.36 -85.50 -10.63
CA ALA A 277 -11.99 -86.24 -11.73
C ALA A 277 -10.98 -86.77 -12.76
N ASN A 278 -9.96 -85.99 -13.13
CA ASN A 278 -8.99 -86.34 -14.18
C ASN A 278 -7.90 -87.32 -13.73
N ILE A 279 -7.55 -87.34 -12.44
CA ILE A 279 -6.51 -88.23 -11.90
C ILE A 279 -7.13 -89.50 -11.31
N VAL A 280 -8.17 -89.37 -10.47
CA VAL A 280 -8.72 -90.51 -9.72
C VAL A 280 -9.58 -91.39 -10.63
N VAL A 281 -10.46 -90.81 -11.46
CA VAL A 281 -11.40 -91.61 -12.27
C VAL A 281 -10.68 -92.46 -13.33
N PRO A 282 -9.69 -91.97 -14.11
CA PRO A 282 -8.95 -92.82 -15.04
C PRO A 282 -8.07 -93.86 -14.33
N ALA A 283 -7.48 -93.54 -13.19
CA ALA A 283 -6.70 -94.51 -12.40
C ALA A 283 -7.59 -95.63 -11.83
N GLU A 284 -8.82 -95.29 -11.41
CA GLU A 284 -9.81 -96.26 -10.94
C GLU A 284 -10.38 -97.12 -12.09
N ILE A 285 -10.63 -96.52 -13.25
CA ILE A 285 -11.00 -97.25 -14.48
C ILE A 285 -9.87 -98.20 -14.91
N GLU A 286 -8.61 -97.78 -14.88
CA GLU A 286 -7.49 -98.64 -15.29
C GLU A 286 -7.28 -99.81 -14.31
N ARG A 287 -7.42 -99.56 -12.99
CA ARG A 287 -7.44 -100.62 -11.96
C ARG A 287 -8.52 -101.66 -12.24
N ASP A 288 -9.74 -101.21 -12.54
CA ASP A 288 -10.88 -102.10 -12.75
C ASP A 288 -10.82 -102.78 -14.13
N ARG A 289 -10.21 -102.14 -15.13
CA ARG A 289 -9.89 -102.72 -16.43
C ARG A 289 -8.89 -103.87 -16.30
N VAL A 290 -7.77 -103.67 -15.61
CA VAL A 290 -6.76 -104.71 -15.37
C VAL A 290 -7.38 -105.90 -14.62
N ARG A 291 -8.27 -105.63 -13.64
CA ARG A 291 -9.02 -106.68 -12.96
C ARG A 291 -9.94 -107.46 -13.91
N THR A 292 -10.69 -106.77 -14.76
CA THR A 292 -11.64 -107.40 -15.70
C THR A 292 -10.92 -108.19 -16.80
N GLU A 293 -9.80 -107.68 -17.33
CA GLU A 293 -8.97 -108.40 -18.31
C GLU A 293 -8.34 -109.66 -17.69
N ALA A 294 -7.89 -109.61 -16.44
CA ALA A 294 -7.38 -110.78 -15.71
C ALA A 294 -8.47 -111.84 -15.43
N GLU A 295 -9.68 -111.42 -15.02
CA GLU A 295 -10.82 -112.33 -14.83
C GLU A 295 -11.25 -112.97 -16.16
N GLY A 296 -11.23 -112.22 -17.27
CA GLY A 296 -11.55 -112.70 -18.63
C GLY A 296 -10.51 -113.66 -19.22
N GLN A 297 -9.21 -113.45 -18.97
CA GLN A 297 -8.16 -114.40 -19.37
C GLN A 297 -8.32 -115.73 -18.65
N LYS A 298 -8.56 -115.69 -17.33
CA LYS A 298 -8.73 -116.88 -16.50
C LYS A 298 -9.92 -117.75 -16.93
N GLN A 299 -11.01 -117.15 -17.41
CA GLN A 299 -12.15 -117.91 -17.95
C GLN A 299 -11.84 -118.57 -19.30
N LYS A 300 -11.07 -117.92 -20.18
CA LYS A 300 -10.67 -118.50 -21.48
C LYS A 300 -9.78 -119.73 -21.32
N GLU A 301 -8.85 -119.72 -20.38
CA GLU A 301 -7.94 -120.85 -20.11
C GLU A 301 -8.70 -122.08 -19.58
N VAL A 302 -9.68 -121.88 -18.69
CA VAL A 302 -10.50 -122.99 -18.16
C VAL A 302 -11.34 -123.64 -19.27
N LEU A 303 -12.01 -122.82 -20.10
CA LEU A 303 -12.83 -123.32 -21.22
C LEU A 303 -12.00 -124.01 -22.31
N ALA A 304 -10.75 -123.61 -22.53
CA ALA A 304 -9.84 -124.30 -23.44
C ALA A 304 -9.45 -125.69 -22.89
N GLY A 305 -9.10 -125.77 -21.59
CA GLY A 305 -8.69 -127.02 -20.95
C GLY A 305 -9.78 -128.11 -20.90
N GLU A 306 -11.05 -127.71 -20.75
CA GLU A 306 -12.17 -128.66 -20.75
C GLU A 306 -12.43 -129.26 -22.15
N ALA A 307 -12.34 -128.44 -23.20
CA ALA A 307 -12.55 -128.89 -24.59
C ALA A 307 -11.47 -129.87 -25.08
N GLU A 308 -10.21 -129.67 -24.71
CA GLU A 308 -9.11 -130.57 -25.08
C GLU A 308 -9.20 -131.93 -24.36
N GLY A 309 -9.76 -131.95 -23.15
CA GLY A 309 -9.93 -133.16 -22.33
C GLY A 309 -10.93 -134.18 -22.89
N GLU A 310 -12.04 -133.73 -23.50
CA GLU A 310 -13.02 -134.64 -24.11
C GLU A 310 -12.56 -135.18 -25.47
N ALA A 311 -11.95 -134.34 -26.32
CA ALA A 311 -11.44 -134.74 -27.62
C ALA A 311 -10.35 -135.83 -27.52
N MET A 312 -9.48 -135.76 -26.50
CA MET A 312 -8.44 -136.76 -26.27
C MET A 312 -9.02 -138.10 -25.76
N ARG A 313 -10.07 -138.07 -24.92
CA ARG A 313 -10.69 -139.27 -24.34
C ARG A 313 -11.41 -140.13 -25.38
N ALA A 314 -12.04 -139.50 -26.38
CA ALA A 314 -12.66 -140.20 -27.50
C ALA A 314 -11.63 -140.90 -28.43
N ARG A 315 -10.46 -140.29 -28.63
CA ARG A 315 -9.41 -140.82 -29.52
C ARG A 315 -8.74 -142.07 -28.96
N LEU A 316 -8.45 -142.07 -27.66
CA LEU A 316 -7.81 -143.20 -26.95
C LEU A 316 -8.72 -144.43 -26.80
N ALA A 317 -10.05 -144.26 -26.76
CA ALA A 317 -10.99 -145.39 -26.68
C ALA A 317 -10.97 -146.24 -27.96
N GLY A 318 -10.98 -145.61 -29.14
CA GLY A 318 -10.98 -146.32 -30.43
C GLY A 318 -9.67 -147.07 -30.74
N GLU A 319 -8.53 -146.60 -30.23
CA GLU A 319 -7.24 -147.26 -30.41
C GLU A 319 -7.06 -148.51 -29.52
N ALA A 320 -7.83 -148.64 -28.43
CA ALA A 320 -7.72 -149.76 -27.50
C ALA A 320 -8.38 -151.05 -28.03
N GLU A 321 -9.59 -150.94 -28.61
CA GLU A 321 -10.36 -152.11 -29.06
C GLU A 321 -9.72 -152.80 -30.28
N GLY A 322 -9.31 -152.03 -31.29
CA GLY A 322 -8.66 -152.59 -32.49
C GLY A 322 -7.32 -153.28 -32.22
N ARG A 323 -6.63 -152.90 -31.14
CA ARG A 323 -5.32 -153.47 -30.78
C ARG A 323 -5.44 -154.82 -30.08
N MET A 324 -6.56 -155.09 -29.40
CA MET A 324 -6.80 -156.36 -28.72
C MET A 324 -7.10 -157.50 -29.71
N GLU A 325 -7.85 -157.22 -30.78
CA GLU A 325 -8.19 -158.24 -31.78
C GLU A 325 -6.96 -158.69 -32.59
N ILE A 326 -6.08 -157.76 -32.97
CA ILE A 326 -4.82 -158.05 -33.67
C ILE A 326 -3.90 -158.92 -32.81
N LEU A 327 -3.75 -158.61 -31.52
CA LEU A 327 -2.90 -159.38 -30.61
C LEU A 327 -3.43 -160.80 -30.37
N THR A 328 -4.76 -160.97 -30.28
CA THR A 328 -5.37 -162.30 -30.14
C THR A 328 -5.13 -163.16 -31.38
N LYS A 329 -5.24 -162.59 -32.58
CA LYS A 329 -4.93 -163.27 -33.86
C LYS A 329 -3.45 -163.64 -33.98
N MET A 330 -2.53 -162.78 -33.51
CA MET A 330 -1.09 -163.09 -33.48
C MET A 330 -0.77 -164.27 -32.53
N ALA A 331 -1.43 -164.35 -31.38
CA ALA A 331 -1.17 -165.39 -30.38
C ALA A 331 -1.57 -166.81 -30.82
N ASP A 332 -2.52 -166.95 -31.74
CA ASP A 332 -2.85 -168.25 -32.36
C ASP A 332 -1.85 -168.61 -33.47
N GLY A 333 -1.43 -167.65 -34.31
CA GLY A 333 -0.41 -167.88 -35.34
C GLY A 333 0.96 -168.29 -34.78
N PHE A 334 1.38 -167.71 -33.65
CA PHE A 334 2.58 -168.17 -32.94
C PHE A 334 2.45 -169.59 -32.38
N ARG A 335 1.23 -170.11 -32.16
CA ARG A 335 1.00 -171.48 -31.66
C ARG A 335 1.16 -172.52 -32.78
N GLU A 336 0.77 -172.20 -34.01
CA GLU A 336 1.02 -173.08 -35.17
C GLU A 336 2.50 -173.18 -35.54
N ILE A 337 3.27 -172.08 -35.46
CA ILE A 337 4.71 -172.09 -35.78
C ILE A 337 5.50 -172.99 -34.82
N VAL A 338 5.07 -173.10 -33.56
CA VAL A 338 5.67 -174.02 -32.57
C VAL A 338 5.22 -175.48 -32.78
N GLY A 339 4.13 -175.72 -33.52
CA GLY A 339 3.58 -177.06 -33.77
C GLY A 339 4.27 -177.85 -34.89
N ALA A 340 4.98 -177.20 -35.82
CA ALA A 340 5.48 -177.82 -37.05
C ALA A 340 6.99 -178.18 -37.07
N ALA A 341 7.76 -177.78 -36.06
CA ALA A 341 9.21 -178.02 -35.99
C ALA A 341 9.57 -178.90 -34.77
N VAL A 342 9.52 -180.22 -34.95
CA VAL A 342 9.87 -181.18 -33.91
C VAL A 342 11.40 -181.21 -33.68
N GLY A 343 11.81 -180.67 -32.53
CA GLY A 343 13.02 -181.11 -31.82
C GLY A 343 14.38 -180.55 -32.26
N ASP A 344 14.65 -179.26 -32.03
CA ASP A 344 15.93 -178.83 -31.41
C ASP A 344 15.86 -177.39 -30.86
N PRO A 345 16.21 -177.08 -29.58
CA PRO A 345 15.91 -175.77 -28.97
C PRO A 345 16.79 -174.57 -29.38
N ASP A 346 17.93 -174.78 -30.04
CA ASP A 346 19.00 -173.75 -30.12
C ASP A 346 18.93 -172.77 -31.32
N LYS A 347 17.91 -172.86 -32.19
CA LYS A 347 17.86 -172.09 -33.46
C LYS A 347 16.89 -170.91 -33.49
N ALA A 348 15.97 -170.79 -32.53
CA ALA A 348 15.04 -169.66 -32.47
C ALA A 348 15.67 -168.34 -31.97
N ALA A 349 16.67 -168.42 -31.08
CA ALA A 349 17.23 -167.25 -30.39
C ALA A 349 18.09 -166.33 -31.29
N ARG A 350 18.64 -166.84 -32.41
CA ARG A 350 19.58 -166.08 -33.25
C ARG A 350 18.92 -165.08 -34.21
N LEU A 351 17.60 -165.13 -34.38
CA LEU A 351 16.88 -164.20 -35.26
C LEU A 351 16.46 -162.89 -34.57
N MET A 352 16.30 -162.90 -33.23
CA MET A 352 15.76 -161.74 -32.48
C MET A 352 16.78 -160.66 -32.12
N ILE A 353 18.09 -160.92 -32.24
CA ILE A 353 19.14 -160.03 -31.69
C ILE A 353 19.61 -158.96 -32.71
N VAL A 354 19.35 -159.14 -34.00
CA VAL A 354 19.85 -158.25 -35.07
C VAL A 354 19.05 -156.94 -35.17
N ASP A 355 17.78 -156.94 -34.76
CA ASP A 355 16.79 -155.90 -35.11
C ASP A 355 16.74 -154.69 -34.13
N LYS A 356 17.62 -154.64 -33.12
CA LYS A 356 17.49 -153.70 -31.98
C LYS A 356 18.72 -152.84 -31.64
N LEU A 357 19.70 -152.74 -32.54
CA LEU A 357 20.95 -151.99 -32.28
C LEU A 357 20.96 -150.51 -32.74
N GLU A 358 19.95 -150.03 -33.46
CA GLU A 358 20.03 -148.74 -34.17
C GLU A 358 19.55 -147.50 -33.37
N GLU A 359 18.78 -147.67 -32.28
CA GLU A 359 18.07 -146.56 -31.62
C GLU A 359 18.92 -145.68 -30.66
N ILE A 360 20.13 -146.08 -30.27
CA ILE A 360 20.83 -145.49 -29.10
C ILE A 360 21.60 -144.18 -29.41
N ALA A 361 21.81 -143.82 -30.69
CA ALA A 361 22.81 -142.80 -31.06
C ALA A 361 22.38 -141.31 -30.98
N LYS A 362 21.11 -140.98 -30.70
CA LYS A 362 20.54 -139.68 -31.16
C LYS A 362 20.32 -138.56 -30.13
N VAL A 363 20.68 -138.72 -28.84
CA VAL A 363 20.05 -137.95 -27.73
C VAL A 363 20.92 -136.87 -27.05
N GLN A 364 22.19 -136.66 -27.43
CA GLN A 364 23.18 -135.96 -26.57
C GLN A 364 23.58 -134.49 -26.91
N ALA A 365 22.85 -133.75 -27.76
CA ALA A 365 23.49 -132.63 -28.51
C ALA A 365 22.93 -131.19 -28.41
N SER A 366 22.00 -130.83 -27.50
CA SER A 366 21.38 -129.47 -27.58
C SER A 366 20.93 -128.84 -26.25
N ALA A 367 21.83 -128.08 -25.61
CA ALA A 367 21.51 -127.09 -24.57
C ALA A 367 22.59 -125.97 -24.49
N ILE A 368 22.20 -124.76 -24.02
CA ILE A 368 23.00 -123.58 -23.58
C ILE A 368 23.36 -122.51 -24.65
N SER A 369 22.90 -121.26 -24.42
CA SER A 369 23.51 -119.92 -24.67
C SER A 369 22.43 -118.82 -24.86
N ASN A 370 22.53 -117.53 -24.47
CA ASN A 370 23.29 -116.84 -23.39
C ASN A 370 22.67 -115.42 -23.14
N ILE A 371 23.07 -114.68 -22.08
CA ILE A 371 22.72 -113.26 -21.77
C ILE A 371 23.95 -112.55 -21.17
N ASP A 372 24.17 -111.25 -21.40
CA ASP A 372 25.32 -110.46 -20.86
C ASP A 372 24.98 -108.97 -20.52
N PHE A 373 25.80 -108.33 -19.64
CA PHE A 373 25.76 -106.90 -19.19
C PHE A 373 27.17 -106.42 -18.73
N GLU A 374 27.53 -105.11 -18.83
CA GLU A 374 28.74 -104.55 -18.16
C GLU A 374 28.73 -103.00 -17.86
N LYS A 375 29.79 -102.45 -17.22
CA LYS A 375 29.69 -101.46 -16.11
C LYS A 375 30.94 -100.52 -15.85
N VAL A 376 30.70 -99.22 -15.49
CA VAL A 376 31.42 -98.23 -14.58
C VAL A 376 32.98 -98.05 -14.54
N VAL A 377 33.46 -96.81 -14.23
CA VAL A 377 34.76 -96.52 -13.54
C VAL A 377 34.60 -95.47 -12.39
N VAL A 378 35.51 -95.43 -11.39
CA VAL A 378 35.38 -94.79 -10.05
C VAL A 378 36.61 -93.91 -9.64
N TYR A 379 36.43 -93.10 -8.57
CA TYR A 379 37.33 -92.17 -7.84
C TYR A 379 38.51 -92.77 -7.03
N ASP A 380 39.47 -91.89 -6.65
CA ASP A 380 40.26 -91.85 -5.38
C ASP A 380 40.89 -90.43 -5.21
N GLY A 381 41.29 -89.86 -4.06
CA GLY A 381 41.11 -90.21 -2.64
C GLY A 381 41.86 -89.26 -1.65
N GLY A 382 41.27 -88.99 -0.46
CA GLY A 382 41.98 -88.75 0.83
C GLY A 382 42.44 -87.35 1.29
N ASN A 383 41.66 -86.68 2.16
CA ASN A 383 41.94 -86.41 3.61
C ASN A 383 41.27 -85.10 4.16
N GLY A 384 40.29 -85.21 5.08
CA GLY A 384 39.78 -84.08 5.91
C GLY A 384 38.27 -83.77 5.83
N ASP A 385 37.52 -84.22 6.86
CA ASP A 385 36.10 -83.94 7.19
C ASP A 385 35.79 -82.44 7.53
N THR A 386 34.58 -81.86 7.42
CA THR A 386 33.32 -82.19 6.70
C THR A 386 32.56 -80.88 6.36
N VAL A 387 31.51 -80.97 5.52
CA VAL A 387 30.74 -79.87 4.90
C VAL A 387 29.87 -79.05 5.88
N GLY A 388 29.79 -77.72 5.66
CA GLY A 388 28.85 -76.82 6.33
C GLY A 388 28.56 -75.52 5.58
N ASN A 389 27.72 -75.57 4.54
CA ASN A 389 27.27 -74.37 3.80
C ASN A 389 25.86 -73.97 4.28
N PHE A 390 25.75 -73.00 5.19
CA PHE A 390 24.48 -72.67 5.86
C PHE A 390 24.45 -71.23 6.39
N LEU A 391 23.40 -70.46 6.02
CA LEU A 391 23.06 -69.09 6.48
C LEU A 391 24.14 -68.01 6.24
N GLY A 392 23.83 -66.76 5.89
CA GLY A 392 22.59 -66.00 5.74
C GLY A 392 23.03 -64.52 5.76
N GLY A 393 22.60 -63.63 4.88
CA GLY A 393 21.22 -63.38 4.49
C GLY A 393 20.67 -62.27 5.39
N LEU A 394 20.45 -61.07 4.82
CA LEU A 394 20.03 -59.83 5.51
C LEU A 394 21.12 -59.30 6.48
N THR A 395 21.46 -58.02 6.55
CA THR A 395 20.59 -56.83 6.59
C THR A 395 21.35 -55.55 6.20
N LYS A 396 20.64 -54.67 5.47
CA LYS A 396 20.43 -53.22 5.74
C LYS A 396 21.61 -52.41 6.33
N ALA A 397 22.10 -51.36 5.66
CA ALA A 397 21.40 -50.10 5.36
C ALA A 397 20.95 -49.33 6.63
N LEU A 398 21.79 -48.39 7.07
CA LEU A 398 21.51 -46.95 7.36
C LEU A 398 22.67 -46.34 8.20
N PRO A 399 22.95 -45.03 8.07
CA PRO A 399 24.18 -44.43 8.60
C PRO A 399 24.04 -43.95 10.07
N PRO A 400 25.11 -43.98 10.88
CA PRO A 400 25.14 -43.35 12.19
C PRO A 400 25.70 -41.92 12.14
N PHE A 401 24.89 -40.99 12.66
CA PHE A 401 25.19 -39.60 12.95
C PHE A 401 26.52 -39.42 13.71
N HIS A 402 27.38 -38.52 13.23
CA HIS A 402 28.62 -38.13 13.92
C HIS A 402 28.39 -36.98 14.92
N GLU A 403 27.26 -36.96 15.63
CA GLU A 403 26.95 -35.93 16.64
C GLU A 403 27.67 -36.14 17.99
N VAL A 404 28.30 -37.29 18.21
CA VAL A 404 29.05 -37.55 19.45
C VAL A 404 30.34 -36.71 19.52
N ALA A 405 30.93 -36.31 18.39
CA ALA A 405 32.15 -35.51 18.35
C ALA A 405 31.93 -34.00 18.58
N LYS A 406 30.67 -33.52 18.55
CA LYS A 406 30.32 -32.13 18.92
C LYS A 406 30.03 -31.94 20.41
N MET A 407 30.01 -33.02 21.20
CA MET A 407 29.73 -32.97 22.64
C MET A 407 30.94 -32.63 23.54
N ALA A 408 32.16 -32.53 22.99
CA ALA A 408 33.38 -32.33 23.78
C ALA A 408 34.01 -30.93 23.65
N GLY A 409 34.00 -30.33 22.44
CA GLY A 409 34.50 -28.98 22.18
C GLY A 409 36.03 -28.82 22.11
N ILE A 410 36.47 -27.75 21.42
CA ILE A 410 37.83 -27.17 21.41
C ILE A 410 38.90 -27.96 20.59
N GLU A 411 39.20 -27.40 19.40
CA GLU A 411 40.55 -27.13 18.82
C GLU A 411 41.50 -28.28 18.41
N LEU A 412 42.49 -28.15 17.49
CA LEU A 412 43.04 -27.07 16.62
C LEU A 412 43.59 -27.75 15.30
N PRO A 413 44.10 -27.00 14.29
CA PRO A 413 44.39 -27.50 12.93
C PRO A 413 45.91 -27.71 12.63
N GLU A 414 46.30 -27.48 11.36
CA GLU A 414 47.64 -27.55 10.73
C GLU A 414 48.10 -28.92 10.16
N PHE A 415 47.59 -29.18 8.95
CA PHE A 415 48.41 -29.37 7.73
C PHE A 415 49.75 -30.12 7.86
N LEU A 416 49.75 -31.41 7.55
CA LEU A 416 50.76 -32.17 6.77
C LEU A 416 50.37 -33.66 6.77
N GLY A 417 50.40 -34.39 5.65
CA GLY A 417 50.69 -34.01 4.27
C GLY A 417 50.83 -35.27 3.40
N GLU A 418 51.21 -35.10 2.12
CA GLU A 418 51.77 -36.19 1.30
C GLU A 418 53.11 -35.76 0.67
N MET A 419 53.97 -36.75 0.44
CA MET A 419 55.37 -36.66 -0.01
C MET A 419 55.45 -36.53 -1.55
N SER A 420 56.51 -36.02 -2.19
CA SER A 420 57.83 -36.65 -2.19
C SER A 420 58.98 -35.85 -2.85
N GLN A 421 60.15 -36.00 -2.22
CA GLN A 421 61.54 -36.09 -2.72
C GLN A 421 62.37 -34.94 -3.36
N ASP A 422 63.59 -34.89 -2.79
CA ASP A 422 64.92 -34.56 -3.32
C ASP A 422 65.44 -33.11 -3.49
N GLY A 423 66.34 -32.73 -2.55
CA GLY A 423 67.72 -32.37 -2.91
C GLY A 423 68.14 -30.89 -2.84
N GLY A 424 68.55 -30.40 -1.66
CA GLY A 424 69.15 -29.06 -1.46
C GLY A 424 70.66 -28.96 -1.85
N PRO A 425 71.44 -27.96 -1.37
CA PRO A 425 71.20 -27.13 -0.17
C PRO A 425 71.63 -25.63 -0.18
N ALA A 426 71.27 -24.92 0.92
CA ALA A 426 71.99 -23.78 1.56
C ALA A 426 71.99 -22.37 0.89
N LYS A 427 71.95 -21.23 1.60
CA LYS A 427 71.80 -20.91 3.05
C LYS A 427 71.46 -19.39 3.29
N VAL A 428 70.59 -19.12 4.28
CA VAL A 428 70.61 -18.00 5.28
C VAL A 428 70.28 -16.53 4.90
N ARG A 429 69.17 -16.04 5.53
CA ARG A 429 68.84 -14.75 6.23
C ARG A 429 69.84 -13.57 6.18
N LEU A 430 69.48 -12.27 6.34
CA LEU A 430 68.62 -11.60 7.35
C LEU A 430 68.31 -10.15 6.86
N ALA A 431 67.06 -9.68 6.71
CA ALA A 431 66.23 -8.85 7.63
C ALA A 431 66.67 -7.37 7.89
N ILE A 432 65.68 -6.53 8.28
CA ILE A 432 65.69 -5.10 8.75
C ILE A 432 65.13 -4.07 7.72
N GLU A 433 64.32 -3.04 8.04
CA GLU A 433 63.21 -2.85 9.01
C GLU A 433 62.49 -1.49 8.69
N LYS A 434 61.14 -1.44 8.75
CA LYS A 434 60.20 -0.27 8.93
C LYS A 434 60.30 1.03 8.08
N GLY A 435 59.12 1.65 7.88
CA GLY A 435 58.93 3.00 7.30
C GLY A 435 59.05 4.14 8.34
N PRO A 436 58.19 5.19 8.39
CA PRO A 436 56.78 5.23 7.95
C PRO A 436 56.32 6.55 7.26
N ALA A 437 55.01 6.83 7.31
CA ALA A 437 54.25 7.89 6.63
C ALA A 437 54.24 9.28 7.30
N GLY A 438 53.67 10.29 6.62
CA GLY A 438 52.63 11.14 7.25
C GLY A 438 52.67 12.69 7.10
N THR A 439 51.71 13.21 6.31
CA THR A 439 50.69 14.21 6.73
C THR A 439 51.01 15.74 6.86
N GLU A 440 50.27 16.53 6.05
CA GLU A 440 49.66 17.89 6.27
C GLU A 440 50.43 19.25 6.34
N ALA A 441 49.96 20.16 5.46
CA ALA A 441 49.39 21.51 5.74
C ALA A 441 50.21 22.83 5.82
N THR A 442 49.75 23.81 4.99
CA THR A 442 49.42 25.24 5.28
C THR A 442 50.36 26.47 5.01
N VAL A 443 49.70 27.52 4.46
CA VAL A 443 49.94 29.00 4.41
C VAL A 443 50.95 29.66 3.43
N THR A 444 50.43 30.49 2.49
CA THR A 444 50.68 31.96 2.25
C THR A 444 49.97 32.41 0.93
N THR A 445 48.89 33.20 0.95
CA THR A 445 48.76 34.70 0.83
C THR A 445 49.27 35.35 -0.47
N ASP A 446 48.38 35.93 -1.31
CA ASP A 446 48.36 37.39 -1.67
C ASP A 446 47.12 37.82 -2.53
N THR A 447 46.66 39.08 -2.40
CA THR A 447 45.53 39.75 -3.13
C THR A 447 45.57 41.28 -2.89
N PRO A 448 45.64 42.23 -3.87
CA PRO A 448 44.49 42.69 -4.71
C PRO A 448 44.97 43.34 -6.07
N PRO A 449 44.35 44.37 -6.72
CA PRO A 449 42.97 44.92 -6.76
C PRO A 449 42.35 45.07 -8.19
N PRO A 450 41.11 45.55 -8.35
CA PRO A 450 40.47 45.86 -9.65
C PRO A 450 40.35 47.36 -10.01
N ALA A 451 40.18 47.64 -11.30
CA ALA A 451 39.70 48.87 -11.95
C ALA A 451 39.09 48.46 -13.32
N ASP A 452 38.09 49.11 -13.92
CA ASP A 452 37.31 50.32 -13.60
C ASP A 452 35.79 50.00 -13.48
#